data_AF-F1LGW2-F1
#
_entry.id   AF-F1LGW2-F1
#
_cell.length_a   1.000
_cell.length_b   1.000
_cell.length_c   1.000
_cell.angle_alpha   90.00
_cell.angle_beta   90.00
_cell.angle_gamma   90.00
#
_symmetry.space_group_name_H-M   'P 1'
#
loop_
_entity.id
_entity.type
_entity.pdbx_description
1 polymer ?
#
loop_
_entity_poly.entity_id
_entity_poly.type
_entity_poly.pdbx_seq_one_letter_code
_entity_poly.pdbx_strand_id
1 'polypeptide(L)' 'MAPTRVAEYVESAFKDSCIKVDIISDPQVIAREYPLMAAVNRAAMRIEAHRPRLISLEYVPDGP' A
#
# COMPACT_ATOMS: atom_id res chain seq x y z
N MET A 1 7.68 9.18 -9.73
CA MET A 1 6.80 8.10 -9.23
C MET A 1 6.10 8.60 -7.97
N ALA A 2 4.77 8.47 -7.88
CA ALA A 2 3.99 8.84 -6.69
C ALA A 2 3.44 7.56 -6.04
N PRO A 3 3.30 7.49 -4.70
CA PRO A 3 2.77 6.30 -4.01
C PRO A 3 1.48 5.76 -4.62
N THR A 4 0.55 6.62 -5.02
CA THR A 4 -0.70 6.21 -5.70
C THR A 4 -0.45 5.44 -6.99
N ARG A 5 0.46 5.92 -7.85
CA ARG A 5 0.80 5.26 -9.11
C ARG A 5 1.53 3.93 -8.90
N VAL A 6 2.29 3.81 -7.80
CA VAL A 6 2.93 2.55 -7.44
C VAL A 6 1.88 1.53 -7.02
N ALA A 7 0.88 1.94 -6.21
CA ALA A 7 -0.24 1.08 -5.84
C ALA A 7 -1.02 0.58 -7.08
N GLU A 8 -1.40 1.49 -7.99
CA GLU A 8 -2.08 1.16 -9.25
C GLU A 8 -1.25 0.18 -10.11
N TYR A 9 0.06 0.40 -10.20
CA TYR A 9 0.96 -0.47 -10.95
C TYR A 9 1.02 -1.88 -10.35
N VAL A 10 1.12 -1.99 -9.02
CA VAL A 10 1.18 -3.27 -8.33
C VAL A 10 -0.13 -4.04 -8.48
N GLU A 11 -1.29 -3.39 -8.30
CA GLU A 11 -2.59 -4.02 -8.55
C GLU A 11 -2.70 -4.51 -10.00
N SER A 12 -2.27 -3.68 -10.96
CA SER A 12 -2.31 -4.04 -12.38
C SER A 12 -1.37 -5.20 -12.72
N ALA A 13 -0.20 -5.25 -12.11
CA ALA A 13 0.80 -6.29 -12.36
C ALA A 13 0.36 -7.67 -11.84
N PHE A 14 -0.42 -7.71 -10.75
CA PHE A 14 -0.85 -8.96 -10.10
C PHE A 14 -2.32 -9.30 -10.31
N LYS A 15 -3.06 -8.51 -11.11
CA LYS A 15 -4.50 -8.67 -11.37
C LYS A 15 -4.93 -10.09 -11.75
N ASP A 16 -4.13 -10.76 -12.57
CA ASP A 16 -4.40 -12.11 -13.09
C ASP A 16 -3.46 -13.17 -12.49
N SER A 17 -2.89 -12.88 -11.31
CA SER A 17 -1.98 -13.78 -10.59
C SER A 17 -2.67 -14.40 -9.36
N CYS A 18 -2.06 -15.44 -8.80
CA CYS A 18 -2.45 -16.03 -7.51
C CYS A 18 -2.00 -15.22 -6.29
N ILE A 19 -1.38 -14.06 -6.50
CA ILE A 19 -0.88 -13.21 -5.41
C ILE A 19 -2.02 -12.36 -4.89
N LYS A 20 -2.28 -12.45 -3.59
CA LYS A 20 -3.20 -11.56 -2.90
C LYS A 20 -2.52 -10.22 -2.66
N VAL A 21 -3.17 -9.15 -3.10
CA VAL A 21 -2.69 -7.78 -2.95
C VAL A 21 -3.63 -7.04 -2.00
N ASP A 22 -3.11 -6.64 -0.83
CA ASP A 22 -3.85 -5.81 0.14
C ASP A 22 -3.23 -4.41 0.20
N ILE A 23 -4.03 -3.37 -0.03
CA ILE A 23 -3.55 -1.98 -0.06
C ILE A 23 -4.30 -1.15 0.97
N ILE A 24 -3.57 -0.64 1.96
CA ILE A 24 -4.08 0.29 2.96
C ILE A 24 -3.64 1.70 2.58
N SER A 25 -4.63 2.56 2.37
CA SER A 25 -4.45 3.96 1.93
C SER A 25 -5.05 4.99 2.87
N ASP A 26 -5.89 4.56 3.81
CA ASP A 26 -6.55 5.43 4.78
C ASP A 26 -5.53 5.98 5.80
N PRO A 27 -5.31 7.31 5.85
CA PRO A 27 -4.40 7.91 6.80
C PRO A 27 -4.75 7.65 8.27
N GLN A 28 -6.03 7.45 8.61
CA GLN A 28 -6.45 7.15 9.98
C GLN A 28 -6.05 5.74 10.39
N VAL A 29 -6.24 4.76 9.51
CA VAL A 29 -5.78 3.38 9.71
C VAL A 29 -4.26 3.35 9.84
N ILE A 30 -3.54 4.03 8.93
CA ILE A 30 -2.08 4.09 8.95
C ILE A 30 -1.57 4.79 10.22
N ALA A 31 -2.20 5.87 10.68
CA ALA A 31 -1.79 6.55 11.91
C ALA A 31 -2.00 5.68 13.17
N ARG A 32 -3.07 4.87 13.19
CA ARG A 32 -3.41 3.99 14.31
C ARG A 32 -2.53 2.74 14.35
N GLU A 33 -2.40 2.07 13.21
CA GLU A 33 -1.79 0.72 13.12
C GLU A 33 -0.31 0.78 12.72
N TYR A 34 0.11 1.83 12.01
CA TYR A 34 1.47 2.02 11.50
C TYR A 34 2.03 3.41 11.87
N PRO A 35 2.09 3.76 13.17
CA PRO A 35 2.40 5.12 13.62
C PRO A 35 3.77 5.63 13.14
N LEU A 36 4.76 4.74 12.99
CA LEU A 36 6.08 5.10 12.46
C LEU A 36 6.04 5.47 10.98
N MET A 37 5.21 4.78 10.18
CA MET A 37 5.00 5.13 8.77
C MET A 37 4.30 6.48 8.64
N ALA A 38 3.27 6.72 9.47
CA ALA A 38 2.60 8.01 9.54
C ALA A 38 3.56 9.13 9.95
N ALA A 39 4.45 8.87 10.91
CA ALA A 39 5.47 9.81 11.34
C ALA A 39 6.43 10.17 10.20
N VAL A 40 6.93 9.21 9.43
CA VAL A 40 7.81 9.48 8.28
C VAL A 40 7.08 10.28 7.21
N ASN A 41 5.81 9.94 6.93
CA ASN A 41 5.05 10.60 5.86
C ASN A 41 4.43 11.95 6.27
N ARG A 42 4.65 12.43 7.51
CA ARG A 42 4.01 13.64 8.06
C ARG A 42 4.11 14.88 7.17
N ALA A 43 5.25 15.09 6.51
CA ALA A 43 5.50 16.24 5.65
C ALA A 43 4.72 16.17 4.32
N ALA A 44 4.40 14.96 3.86
CA ALA A 44 3.72 14.70 2.59
C ALA A 44 2.19 14.55 2.74
N MET A 45 1.66 14.42 3.97
CA MET A 45 0.24 14.14 4.22
C MET A 45 -0.76 15.16 3.65
N ARG A 46 -0.33 16.40 3.45
CA ARG A 46 -1.16 17.47 2.88
C ARG A 46 -1.39 17.31 1.37
N ILE A 47 -0.54 16.54 0.69
CA ILE A 47 -0.64 16.31 -0.75
C ILE A 47 -1.19 14.90 -0.96
N GLU A 48 -2.39 14.80 -1.48
CA GLU A 48 -3.09 13.52 -1.64
C GLU A 48 -2.30 12.50 -2.47
N ALA A 49 -1.67 12.95 -3.55
CA ALA A 49 -0.81 12.12 -4.39
C ALA A 49 0.46 11.60 -3.68
N HIS A 50 0.82 12.17 -2.53
CA HIS A 50 1.99 11.77 -1.73
C HIS A 50 1.60 11.14 -0.39
N ARG A 51 0.31 10.86 -0.18
CA ARG A 51 -0.13 10.08 0.97
C ARG A 51 0.47 8.66 0.92
N PRO A 52 0.68 8.03 2.08
CA PRO A 52 1.29 6.72 2.11
C PRO A 52 0.35 5.68 1.51
N ARG A 53 0.94 4.64 0.93
CA ARG A 53 0.26 3.41 0.50
C ARG A 53 1.03 2.26 1.12
N LEU A 54 0.39 1.54 2.03
CA LEU A 54 0.94 0.30 2.56
C LEU A 54 0.43 -0.83 1.67
N ILE A 55 1.35 -1.59 1.07
CA ILE A 55 1.04 -2.66 0.12
C ILE A 55 1.58 -3.95 0.71
N SER A 56 0.70 -4.92 0.94
CA SER A 56 1.04 -6.28 1.34
C SER A 56 0.79 -7.22 0.17
N LEU A 57 1.79 -8.03 -0.16
CA LEU A 57 1.72 -9.04 -1.21
C LEU A 57 1.89 -10.41 -0.55
N GLU A 58 0.88 -11.26 -0.70
CA GLU A 58 0.89 -12.60 -0.14
C GLU A 58 0.75 -13.63 -1.26
N TYR A 59 1.70 -14.57 -1.30
CA TYR A 59 1.67 -15.72 -2.18
C TYR A 59 1.49 -16.98 -1.35
N VAL A 60 0.39 -17.69 -1.59
CA VAL A 60 0.12 -19.00 -1.01
C VAL A 60 0.21 -20.03 -2.14
N PRO A 61 1.26 -20.86 -2.20
CA PRO A 61 1.33 -21.94 -3.18
C PRO A 61 0.27 -23.00 -2.87
N ASP A 62 -0.20 -23.69 -3.90
CA ASP A 62 -0.88 -24.96 -3.68
C ASP A 62 0.14 -25.93 -3.05
N GLY A 63 -0.14 -26.37 -1.82
CA GLY A 63 0.63 -27.40 -1.14
C GLY A 63 0.51 -28.75 -1.86
N PRO A 64 1.33 -29.77 -1.48
CA PRO A 64 1.28 -31.08 -2.11
C PRO A 64 -0.10 -31.75 -2.02
#